data_AF-I2FJH0-F1
#
_entry.id   AF-I2FJH0-F1
#
_cell.length_a   1.000
_cell.length_b   1.000
_cell.length_c   1.000
_cell.angle_alpha   90.00
_cell.angle_beta   90.00
_cell.angle_gamma   90.00
#
_symmetry.space_group_name_H-M   'P 1'
#
loop_
_entity.id
_entity.type
_entity.pdbx_description
1 polymer ?
#
loop_
_entity_poly.entity_id
_entity_poly.type
_entity_poly.pdbx_seq_one_letter_code
_entity_poly.pdbx_strand_id
1 'polypeptide(L)'
;MPIDYKRMMSKRYNKTLNDKMNILRNSEAEFLTKQGNRFPAEISFSFIHNELKPAVMMTIREISERKRAEIELKDSEKKYSTLVEKGNDMIVIVQNDRLAFANPKFNDVSGYQKEESIGNLFSEFFSKK
;
A
#
# COMPACT_ATOMS: atom_id res chain seq x y z
N MET A 1 -26.98 14.58 0.77
CA MET A 1 -25.55 14.91 1.00
C MET A 1 -25.33 14.99 2.51
N PRO A 2 -24.45 14.17 3.12
CA PRO A 2 -24.18 14.22 4.55
C PRO A 2 -23.74 15.61 5.01
N ILE A 3 -24.26 16.11 6.13
CA ILE A 3 -24.02 17.47 6.65
C ILE A 3 -22.52 17.74 6.90
N ASP A 4 -21.77 16.72 7.30
CA ASP A 4 -20.33 16.83 7.56
C ASP A 4 -19.52 17.15 6.29
N TYR A 5 -20.01 16.75 5.13
CA TYR A 5 -19.30 16.92 3.87
C TYR A 5 -19.26 18.39 3.43
N LYS A 6 -20.40 19.11 3.52
CA LYS A 6 -20.46 20.54 3.20
C LYS A 6 -19.52 21.35 4.10
N ARG A 7 -19.52 21.04 5.40
CA ARG A 7 -18.65 21.70 6.39
C ARG A 7 -17.17 21.44 6.10
N MET A 8 -16.79 20.19 5.84
CA MET A 8 -15.41 19.84 5.50
C MET A 8 -14.95 20.56 4.21
N MET A 9 -15.78 20.56 3.17
CA MET A 9 -15.46 21.20 1.89
C MET A 9 -15.36 22.71 1.99
N SER A 10 -16.29 23.37 2.69
CA SER A 10 -16.20 24.82 2.92
C SER A 10 -14.94 25.21 3.69
N LYS A 11 -14.55 24.42 4.71
CA LYS A 11 -13.31 24.68 5.46
C LYS A 11 -12.07 24.55 4.59
N ARG A 12 -12.01 23.52 3.73
CA ARG A 12 -10.87 23.29 2.81
C ARG A 12 -10.81 24.36 1.72
N TYR A 13 -11.94 24.69 1.11
CA TYR A 13 -12.06 25.76 0.12
C TYR A 13 -11.56 27.11 0.68
N ASN A 14 -12.06 27.52 1.84
CA ASN A 14 -11.64 28.77 2.49
C ASN A 14 -10.15 28.74 2.87
N LYS A 15 -9.63 27.60 3.33
CA LYS A 15 -8.20 27.46 3.62
C LYS A 15 -7.36 27.62 2.34
N THR A 16 -7.71 26.95 1.24
CA THR A 16 -6.97 27.05 -0.03
C THR A 16 -7.03 28.46 -0.63
N LEU A 17 -8.16 29.16 -0.51
CA LEU A 17 -8.26 30.57 -0.91
C LEU A 17 -7.35 31.49 -0.10
N ASN A 18 -7.26 31.27 1.21
CA ASN A 18 -6.50 32.14 2.12
C ASN A 18 -4.99 31.86 2.06
N ASP A 19 -4.59 30.58 1.95
CA ASP A 19 -3.19 30.16 2.05
C ASP A 19 -2.43 30.37 0.73
N LYS A 20 -3.12 30.58 -0.41
CA LYS A 20 -2.67 30.92 -1.79
C LYS A 20 -1.54 30.08 -2.42
N MET A 21 -0.80 29.30 -1.65
CA MET A 21 0.41 28.54 -1.96
C MET A 21 0.30 27.07 -1.53
N ASN A 22 -0.65 26.75 -0.64
CA ASN A 22 -0.78 25.42 -0.06
C ASN A 22 -1.78 24.55 -0.84
N ILE A 23 -1.24 23.78 -1.79
CA ILE A 23 -1.99 22.76 -2.53
C ILE A 23 -2.17 21.56 -1.58
N LEU A 24 -3.38 21.37 -1.06
CA LEU A 24 -3.73 20.11 -0.40
C LEU A 24 -3.86 19.04 -1.47
N ARG A 25 -2.83 18.20 -1.60
CA ARG A 25 -2.77 17.09 -2.56
C ARG A 25 -3.19 15.79 -1.90
N ASN A 26 -3.88 14.96 -2.68
CA ASN A 26 -4.08 13.53 -2.45
C ASN A 26 -4.82 13.16 -1.15
N SER A 27 -5.81 13.94 -0.72
CA SER A 27 -6.66 13.52 0.40
C SER A 27 -7.70 12.54 -0.10
N GLU A 28 -7.76 11.36 0.48
CA GLU A 28 -8.83 10.39 0.18
C GLU A 28 -10.11 10.72 0.95
N ALA A 29 -11.26 10.45 0.34
CA ALA A 29 -12.57 10.53 0.97
C ALA A 29 -13.57 9.59 0.26
N GLU A 30 -14.68 9.29 0.93
CA GLU A 30 -15.81 8.55 0.34
C GLU A 30 -16.83 9.53 -0.27
N PHE A 31 -17.22 9.27 -1.51
CA PHE A 31 -18.18 10.05 -2.27
C PHE A 31 -19.48 9.29 -2.51
N LEU A 32 -20.54 10.04 -2.83
CA LEU A 32 -21.84 9.51 -3.20
C LEU A 32 -22.20 10.00 -4.61
N THR A 33 -22.55 9.06 -5.48
CA THR A 33 -23.18 9.37 -6.77
C THR A 33 -24.59 9.92 -6.57
N LYS A 34 -25.18 10.51 -7.62
CA LYS A 34 -26.59 10.93 -7.59
C LYS A 34 -27.53 9.75 -7.35
N GLN A 35 -27.16 8.54 -7.80
CA GLN A 35 -27.92 7.31 -7.58
C GLN A 35 -27.72 6.70 -6.18
N GLY A 36 -26.84 7.27 -5.34
CA GLY A 36 -26.60 6.81 -3.97
C GLY A 36 -25.46 5.80 -3.80
N ASN A 37 -24.81 5.37 -4.88
CA ASN A 37 -23.63 4.50 -4.81
C ASN A 37 -22.45 5.22 -4.17
N ARG A 38 -21.73 4.53 -3.27
CA ARG A 38 -20.51 5.03 -2.63
C ARG A 38 -19.27 4.63 -3.42
N PHE A 39 -18.30 5.53 -3.51
CA PHE A 39 -17.00 5.22 -4.08
C PHE A 39 -15.88 6.02 -3.39
N PRO A 40 -14.69 5.43 -3.21
CA PRO A 40 -13.53 6.16 -2.73
C PRO A 40 -13.00 7.07 -3.84
N ALA A 41 -12.66 8.31 -3.48
CA ALA A 41 -12.01 9.22 -4.38
C ALA A 41 -10.87 9.97 -3.70
N GLU A 42 -9.86 10.27 -4.50
CA GLU A 42 -8.78 11.17 -4.16
C GLU A 42 -9.18 12.60 -4.56
N ILE A 43 -9.00 13.53 -3.64
CA ILE A 43 -9.35 14.94 -3.82
C ILE A 43 -8.10 15.79 -3.70
N SER A 44 -7.92 16.68 -4.67
CA SER A 44 -6.91 17.72 -4.63
C SER A 44 -7.52 19.10 -4.85
N PHE A 45 -6.99 20.10 -4.16
CA PHE A 45 -7.39 21.51 -4.29
C PHE A 45 -6.21 22.34 -4.75
N SER A 46 -6.39 23.11 -5.82
CA SER A 46 -5.41 24.06 -6.32
C SER A 46 -6.02 25.44 -6.45
N PHE A 47 -5.29 26.45 -5.98
CA PHE A 47 -5.66 27.85 -6.16
C PHE A 47 -5.33 28.30 -7.60
N ILE A 48 -6.28 28.99 -8.23
CA ILE A 48 -6.09 29.62 -9.54
C ILE A 48 -5.95 31.12 -9.30
N HIS A 49 -4.76 31.64 -9.58
CA HIS A 49 -4.48 33.07 -9.62
C HIS A 49 -5.15 33.66 -10.86
N ASN A 50 -6.17 34.49 -10.66
CA ASN A 50 -6.81 35.26 -11.72
C ASN A 50 -7.03 36.68 -11.17
N GLU A 51 -6.57 37.68 -11.91
CA GLU A 51 -6.55 39.08 -11.51
C GLU A 51 -7.95 39.67 -11.27
N LEU A 52 -8.98 39.14 -11.95
CA LEU A 52 -10.36 39.62 -11.80
C LEU A 52 -11.10 38.93 -10.66
N LYS A 53 -10.95 37.61 -10.52
CA LYS A 53 -11.58 36.81 -9.47
C LYS A 53 -10.75 35.57 -9.14
N PRO A 54 -10.18 35.46 -7.92
CA PRO A 54 -9.48 34.24 -7.51
C PRO A 54 -10.44 33.05 -7.46
N ALA A 55 -9.97 31.87 -7.85
CA ALA A 55 -10.76 30.65 -7.89
C ALA A 55 -10.03 29.47 -7.24
N VAL A 56 -10.78 28.43 -6.88
CA VAL A 56 -10.22 27.15 -6.45
C VAL A 56 -10.70 26.09 -7.41
N MET A 57 -9.76 25.35 -7.99
CA MET A 57 -10.04 24.13 -8.72
C MET A 57 -9.96 22.94 -7.77
N MET A 58 -10.99 22.10 -7.83
CA MET A 58 -11.02 20.81 -7.14
C MET A 58 -10.97 19.71 -8.19
N THR A 59 -10.02 18.80 -8.05
CA THR A 59 -9.96 17.58 -8.85
C THR A 59 -10.41 16.41 -8.00
N ILE A 60 -11.33 15.62 -8.52
CA ILE A 60 -11.81 14.38 -7.91
C ILE A 60 -11.41 13.25 -8.83
N ARG A 61 -10.65 12.29 -8.33
CA ARG A 61 -10.28 11.07 -9.05
C ARG A 61 -10.83 9.88 -8.29
N GLU A 62 -11.72 9.11 -8.89
CA GLU A 62 -12.14 7.84 -8.33
C GLU A 62 -10.94 6.89 -8.23
N ILE A 63 -10.80 6.19 -7.10
CA ILE A 63 -9.67 5.30 -6.80
C ILE A 63 -10.11 3.87 -6.45
N SER A 64 -11.33 3.50 -6.82
CA SER A 64 -11.92 2.17 -6.58
C SER A 64 -11.03 1.05 -7.13
N GLU A 65 -10.55 1.19 -8.37
CA GLU A 65 -9.68 0.20 -9.01
C GLU A 65 -8.31 0.11 -8.33
N ARG A 66 -7.69 1.25 -8.01
CA ARG A 66 -6.41 1.30 -7.29
C ARG A 66 -6.51 0.54 -5.97
N LYS A 67 -7.55 0.81 -5.18
CA LYS A 67 -7.76 0.14 -3.89
C LYS A 67 -8.03 -1.37 -4.02
N ARG A 68 -8.80 -1.79 -5.03
CA ARG A 68 -9.02 -3.23 -5.29
C ARG A 68 -7.71 -3.94 -5.60
N ALA A 69 -6.89 -3.37 -6.50
CA ALA A 69 -5.59 -3.93 -6.84
C ALA A 69 -4.64 -4.01 -5.63
N GLU A 70 -4.61 -2.99 -4.77
CA GLU A 70 -3.81 -2.99 -3.54
C GLU A 70 -4.25 -4.08 -2.56
N ILE A 71 -5.57 -4.29 -2.41
CA ILE A 71 -6.12 -5.35 -1.55
C ILE A 71 -5.79 -6.72 -2.12
N GLU A 72 -6.01 -6.93 -3.42
CA GLU A 72 -5.70 -8.20 -4.10
C GLU A 72 -4.21 -8.54 -4.00
N LEU A 73 -3.33 -7.55 -4.20
CA LEU A 73 -1.89 -7.72 -4.03
C LEU A 73 -1.58 -8.15 -2.59
N LYS A 74 -2.07 -7.41 -1.60
CA LYS A 74 -1.83 -7.71 -0.19
C LYS A 74 -2.34 -9.09 0.23
N ASP A 75 -3.53 -9.48 -0.25
CA ASP A 75 -4.10 -10.79 0.03
C ASP A 75 -3.29 -11.90 -0.64
N SER A 76 -2.80 -11.67 -1.86
CA SER A 76 -1.92 -12.60 -2.54
C SER A 76 -0.59 -12.75 -1.81
N GLU A 77 0.08 -11.67 -1.41
CA GLU A 77 1.32 -11.68 -0.63
C GLU A 77 1.14 -12.43 0.69
N LYS A 78 0.06 -12.16 1.41
CA LYS A 78 -0.27 -12.87 2.65
C LYS A 78 -0.50 -14.35 2.42
N LYS A 79 -1.20 -14.71 1.34
CA LYS A 79 -1.44 -16.11 0.96
C LYS A 79 -0.12 -16.81 0.65
N TYR A 80 0.74 -16.22 -0.17
CA TYR A 80 2.05 -16.78 -0.50
C TYR A 80 2.95 -16.90 0.74
N SER A 81 3.05 -15.86 1.57
CA SER A 81 3.78 -15.90 2.85
C SER A 81 3.27 -17.03 3.74
N THR A 82 1.95 -17.17 3.90
CA THR A 82 1.36 -18.25 4.71
C THR A 82 1.70 -19.63 4.16
N LEU A 83 1.63 -19.82 2.83
CA LEU A 83 1.96 -21.10 2.19
C LEU A 83 3.44 -21.47 2.38
N VAL A 84 4.34 -20.50 2.27
CA VAL A 84 5.78 -20.72 2.45
C VAL A 84 6.09 -21.00 3.93
N GLU A 85 5.55 -20.20 4.86
CA GLU A 85 5.84 -20.32 6.28
C GLU A 85 5.24 -21.58 6.92
N LYS A 86 4.05 -22.00 6.48
CA LYS A 86 3.34 -23.17 7.03
C LYS A 86 3.45 -24.41 6.13
N GLY A 87 4.24 -24.34 5.06
CA GLY A 87 4.45 -25.45 4.15
C GLY A 87 5.14 -26.63 4.84
N ASN A 88 4.75 -27.85 4.46
CA ASN A 88 5.39 -29.07 4.96
C ASN A 88 6.71 -29.41 4.23
N ASP A 89 7.01 -28.72 3.14
CA ASP A 89 8.25 -28.86 2.39
C ASP A 89 9.28 -27.83 2.84
N MET A 90 10.56 -28.21 2.79
CA MET A 90 11.65 -27.25 2.95
C MET A 90 11.69 -26.35 1.73
N ILE A 91 11.58 -25.04 1.97
CA ILE A 91 11.68 -24.02 0.92
C ILE A 91 12.87 -23.13 1.23
N VAL A 92 13.81 -23.09 0.30
CA VAL A 92 15.02 -22.27 0.38
C VAL A 92 15.18 -21.43 -0.87
N ILE A 93 15.73 -20.23 -0.72
CA ILE A 93 16.17 -19.39 -1.85
C ILE A 93 17.68 -19.24 -1.72
N VAL A 94 18.39 -19.54 -2.81
CA VAL A 94 19.84 -19.38 -2.89
C VAL A 94 20.16 -18.25 -3.84
N GLN A 95 21.01 -17.31 -3.42
CA GLN A 95 21.51 -16.20 -4.23
C GLN A 95 23.01 -16.06 -4.02
N ASN A 96 23.77 -15.94 -5.12
CA ASN A 96 25.25 -15.87 -5.08
C ASN A 96 25.86 -17.02 -4.25
N ASP A 97 25.39 -18.24 -4.49
CA ASP A 97 25.74 -19.49 -3.77
C ASP A 97 25.45 -19.49 -2.26
N ARG A 98 24.77 -18.46 -1.75
CA ARG A 98 24.44 -18.29 -0.34
C ARG A 98 22.96 -18.45 -0.09
N LEU A 99 22.62 -18.99 1.07
CA LEU A 99 21.23 -19.13 1.50
C LEU A 99 20.65 -17.74 1.79
N ALA A 100 19.76 -17.26 0.93
CA ALA A 100 19.11 -15.94 1.05
C ALA A 100 17.79 -16.02 1.83
N PHE A 101 17.13 -17.17 1.81
CA PHE A 101 15.90 -17.43 2.56
C PHE A 101 15.78 -18.91 2.88
N ALA A 102 15.17 -19.21 4.02
CA ALA A 102 14.70 -20.54 4.41
C ALA A 102 13.39 -20.40 5.20
N ASN A 103 12.41 -21.24 4.89
CA ASN A 103 11.17 -21.32 5.65
C ASN A 103 11.37 -22.07 6.98
N PRO A 104 10.45 -21.98 7.95
CA PRO A 104 10.60 -22.67 9.25
C PRO A 104 10.82 -24.17 9.11
N LYS A 105 10.19 -24.79 8.10
CA LYS A 105 10.33 -26.23 7.86
C LYS A 105 11.77 -26.66 7.55
N PHE A 106 12.56 -25.81 6.91
CA PHE A 106 13.99 -26.04 6.73
C PHE A 106 14.71 -26.21 8.07
N ASN A 107 14.42 -25.36 9.05
CA ASN A 107 15.05 -25.46 10.37
C ASN A 107 14.68 -26.77 11.06
N ASP A 108 13.39 -27.15 11.00
CA ASP A 108 12.87 -28.36 11.63
C ASP A 108 13.54 -29.64 11.07
N VAL A 109 13.82 -29.67 9.77
CA VAL A 109 14.35 -30.87 9.09
C VAL A 109 15.87 -30.88 9.03
N SER A 110 16.50 -29.73 8.79
CA SER A 110 17.96 -29.63 8.69
C SER A 110 18.64 -29.53 10.06
N GLY A 111 17.93 -29.09 11.10
CA GLY A 111 18.45 -28.87 12.45
C GLY A 111 19.22 -27.55 12.62
N TYR A 112 19.38 -26.75 11.56
CA TYR A 112 20.03 -25.45 11.64
C TYR A 112 19.02 -24.35 11.99
N GLN A 113 19.42 -23.40 12.84
CA GLN A 113 18.59 -22.22 13.09
C GLN A 113 18.70 -21.24 11.92
N LYS A 114 17.61 -20.50 11.65
CA LYS A 114 17.53 -19.57 10.50
C LYS A 114 18.66 -18.54 10.54
N GLU A 115 18.90 -17.96 11.71
CA GLU A 115 19.88 -16.90 11.95
C GLU A 115 21.32 -17.39 11.71
N GLU A 116 21.56 -18.68 11.91
CA GLU A 116 22.85 -19.32 11.67
C GLU A 116 23.01 -19.78 10.21
N SER A 117 21.92 -19.81 9.43
CA SER A 117 21.91 -20.39 8.09
C SER A 117 21.94 -19.34 6.98
N ILE A 118 21.24 -18.22 7.17
CA ILE A 118 21.16 -17.16 6.15
C ILE A 118 22.54 -16.52 5.93
N GLY A 119 22.94 -16.42 4.67
CA GLY A 119 24.22 -15.86 4.24
C GLY A 119 25.35 -16.88 4.11
N ASN A 120 25.20 -18.11 4.61
CA ASN A 120 26.22 -19.16 4.46
C ASN A 120 26.15 -19.81 3.08
N LEU A 121 27.26 -20.45 2.66
CA LEU A 121 27.31 -21.18 1.41
C LEU A 121 26.33 -22.35 1.45
N PHE A 122 25.46 -22.45 0.46
CA PHE A 122 24.44 -23.49 0.42
C PHE A 122 25.04 -24.92 0.39
N SER A 123 26.23 -25.08 -0.17
CA SER A 123 26.98 -26.34 -0.21
C SER A 123 27.39 -26.88 1.18
N GLU A 124 27.50 -26.02 2.19
CA GLU A 124 27.89 -26.43 3.54
C GLU A 124 26.83 -27.32 4.20
N PHE A 125 25.57 -27.18 3.79
CA PHE A 125 24.44 -27.96 4.32
C PHE A 125 24.34 -29.38 3.73
N PHE A 126 25.05 -29.68 2.64
CA PHE A 126 25.10 -31.03 2.03
C PHE A 126 26.42 -31.77 2.25
N SER A 127 27.45 -31.07 2.75
CA SER A 127 28.79 -31.64 2.93
C SER A 127 29.00 -32.39 4.25
N LYS A 128 28.06 -32.29 5.21
CA LYS A 128 28.05 -33.12 6.42
C LYS A 128 27.22 -34.39 6.18
N LYS A 129 27.85 -35.42 5.61
CA LYS A 129 27.34 -36.80 5.66
C LYS A 129 28.45 -37.74 6.07
#